data_AF-T0DMP4-F1
#
_entry.id   AF-T0DMP4-F1
#
_cell.length_a   1.000
_cell.length_b   1.000
_cell.length_c   1.000
_cell.angle_alpha   90.00
_cell.angle_beta   90.00
_cell.angle_gamma   90.00
#
_symmetry.space_group_name_H-M   'P 1'
#
loop_
_entity.id
_entity.type
_entity.pdbx_description
1 polymer ?
#
loop_
_entity_poly.entity_id
_entity_poly.type
_entity_poly.pdbx_seq_one_letter_code
_entity_poly.pdbx_strand_id
1 'polypeptide(L)' 'MSLGITESLIILAIIILLFGGKKLPELGKSLGKAITGFKHGLKEEDQQDNTNTASKIEDQSKNENKNS' A
#
# COMPACT_ATOMS: atom_id res chain seq x y z
N MET A 1 -31.08 -21.75 -6.12
CA MET A 1 -29.92 -22.03 -5.22
C MET A 1 -28.65 -21.79 -6.00
N SER A 2 -27.85 -20.83 -5.57
CA SER A 2 -26.72 -20.25 -6.31
C SER A 2 -25.47 -21.12 -6.16
N LEU A 3 -25.31 -22.12 -7.03
CA LEU A 3 -24.24 -23.12 -6.96
C LEU A 3 -22.82 -22.51 -7.04
N GLY A 4 -22.64 -21.35 -7.68
CA GLY A 4 -21.30 -20.76 -7.88
C GLY A 4 -20.60 -20.26 -6.61
N ILE A 5 -21.34 -19.78 -5.59
CA ILE A 5 -20.73 -19.28 -4.35
C ILE A 5 -20.28 -20.44 -3.46
N THR A 6 -21.08 -21.51 -3.38
CA THR A 6 -20.78 -22.67 -2.54
C THR A 6 -19.55 -23.43 -3.03
N GLU A 7 -19.39 -23.60 -4.34
CA GLU A 7 -18.21 -24.27 -4.93
C GLU A 7 -16.92 -23.48 -4.69
N SER A 8 -16.97 -22.15 -4.86
CA SER A 8 -15.84 -21.26 -4.57
C SER A 8 -15.41 -21.32 -3.10
N LEU A 9 -16.36 -21.44 -2.17
CA LEU A 9 -16.10 -21.60 -0.73
C LEU A 9 -15.37 -22.90 -0.39
N ILE A 10 -15.75 -24.01 -1.05
CA ILE A 10 -15.11 -25.32 -0.84
C ILE A 10 -13.65 -25.30 -1.31
N ILE A 11 -13.39 -24.73 -2.49
CA ILE A 11 -12.03 -24.59 -3.02
C ILE A 11 -11.17 -23.72 -2.10
N LEU A 12 -11.73 -22.59 -1.63
CA LEU A 12 -11.05 -21.70 -0.68
C LEU A 12 -10.73 -22.42 0.63
N ALA A 13 -11.65 -23.25 1.14
CA ALA A 13 -11.42 -24.03 2.35
C ALA A 13 -10.28 -25.05 2.18
N ILE A 14 -10.18 -25.72 1.03
CA ILE A 14 -9.07 -26.64 0.73
C ILE A 14 -7.73 -25.89 0.68
N ILE A 15 -7.68 -24.73 0.02
CA ILE A 15 -6.46 -23.90 -0.03
C ILE A 15 -6.05 -23.49 1.38
N ILE A 16 -6.99 -23.05 2.22
CA ILE A 16 -6.72 -22.70 3.61
C ILE A 16 -6.24 -23.91 4.42
N LEU A 17 -6.73 -25.12 4.14
CA LEU A 17 -6.29 -26.33 4.83
C LEU A 17 -4.86 -26.74 4.44
N LEU A 18 -4.51 -26.63 3.15
CA LEU A 18 -3.18 -26.96 2.64
C LEU A 18 -2.11 -25.96 3.08
N PHE A 19 -2.40 -24.66 2.97
CA PHE A 19 -1.45 -23.60 3.29
C PHE A 19 -1.53 -23.13 4.75
N GLY A 20 -2.61 -23.45 5.45
CA GLY A 20 -2.93 -22.94 6.78
C GLY A 20 -3.48 -21.50 6.73
N GLY A 21 -4.46 -21.20 7.59
CA GLY A 21 -5.12 -19.88 7.65
C GLY A 21 -4.19 -18.69 7.94
N LYS A 22 -2.95 -18.94 8.37
CA LYS A 22 -1.95 -17.89 8.64
C LYS A 22 -1.15 -17.45 7.41
N LYS A 23 -1.00 -18.31 6.39
CA LYS A 23 -0.15 -18.01 5.23
C LYS A 23 -0.81 -17.11 4.19
N LEU A 24 -2.13 -17.23 3.99
CA LEU A 24 -2.89 -16.33 3.11
C LEU A 24 -2.79 -14.85 3.50
N PRO A 25 -3.04 -14.44 4.76
CA PRO A 25 -2.92 -13.03 5.15
C PRO A 25 -1.47 -12.54 5.15
N GLU A 26 -0.49 -13.41 5.39
CA GLU A 26 0.93 -13.08 5.30
C GLU A 26 1.34 -12.74 3.84
N LEU A 27 0.96 -13.59 2.89
CA LEU A 27 1.16 -13.37 1.45
C LEU A 27 0.37 -12.15 0.93
N GLY A 28 -0.86 -11.96 1.42
CA GLY A 28 -1.68 -10.80 1.09
C GLY A 28 -1.06 -9.49 1.57
N LYS A 29 -0.42 -9.47 2.74
CA LYS A 29 0.30 -8.30 3.25
C LYS A 29 1.53 -7.96 2.39
N SER A 30 2.31 -8.94 1.96
CA SER A 30 3.48 -8.69 1.10
C SER A 30 3.07 -8.22 -0.30
N LEU A 31 2.08 -8.88 -0.91
CA LEU A 31 1.52 -8.47 -2.19
C LEU A 31 0.85 -7.10 -2.11
N GLY A 32 0.10 -6.83 -1.05
CA GLY A 32 -0.56 -5.54 -0.83
C GLY A 32 0.44 -4.39 -0.73
N LYS A 33 1.56 -4.60 -0.01
CA LYS A 33 2.66 -3.62 0.06
C LYS A 33 3.28 -3.39 -1.32
N ALA A 34 3.55 -4.45 -2.07
CA ALA A 34 4.10 -4.35 -3.42
C ALA A 34 3.15 -3.60 -4.39
N ILE A 35 1.86 -3.93 -4.38
CA ILE A 35 0.85 -3.25 -5.20
C ILE A 35 0.69 -1.78 -4.80
N THR A 36 0.76 -1.48 -3.49
CA THR A 36 0.66 -0.11 -2.98
C THR A 36 1.86 0.73 -3.40
N GLY A 37 3.07 0.18 -3.28
CA GLY A 37 4.31 0.82 -3.74
C GLY A 37 4.32 1.01 -5.26
N PHE A 38 3.88 0.00 -6.01
CA PHE A 38 3.74 0.08 -7.47
C PHE A 38 2.75 1.19 -7.88
N LYS A 39 1.60 1.27 -7.21
CA LYS A 39 0.62 2.35 -7.48
C LYS A 39 1.11 3.74 -7.09
N HIS A 40 1.90 3.85 -6.02
CA HIS A 40 2.56 5.12 -5.67
C HIS A 40 3.59 5.52 -6.72
N GLY A 41 4.46 4.60 -7.14
CA GLY A 41 5.43 4.85 -8.20
C GLY A 41 4.79 5.31 -9.51
N LEU A 42 3.71 4.65 -9.95
CA LEU A 42 2.96 5.10 -11.13
C LEU A 42 2.37 6.50 -10.97
N LYS A 43 1.82 6.83 -9.79
CA LYS A 43 1.28 8.17 -9.49
C LYS A 43 2.36 9.25 -9.33
N GLU A 44 3.56 8.86 -8.92
CA GLU A 44 4.72 9.72 -8.80
C GLU A 44 5.32 10.00 -10.18
N GLU A 45 5.40 9.01 -11.07
CA GLU A 45 5.79 9.22 -12.48
C GLU A 45 4.80 10.14 -13.22
N ASP A 46 3.49 9.96 -13.01
CA ASP A 46 2.46 10.86 -13.57
C ASP A 46 2.53 12.30 -12.99
N GLN A 47 3.07 12.49 -11.77
CA GLN A 47 3.22 13.80 -11.13
C GLN A 47 4.61 14.41 -11.32
N GLN A 48 5.63 13.63 -11.64
CA GLN A 48 7.00 14.10 -11.82
C GLN A 48 7.19 14.86 -13.15
N ASP A 49 6.22 14.76 -14.07
CA ASP A 49 6.07 15.69 -15.20
C ASP A 49 5.48 17.06 -14.79
N ASN A 50 5.01 17.25 -13.54
CA ASN A 50 4.32 18.47 -13.12
C ASN A 50 4.68 19.11 -11.77
N THR A 51 5.54 18.55 -10.88
CA THR A 51 5.86 19.25 -9.61
C THR A 51 7.22 18.93 -8.98
N ASN A 52 8.27 19.64 -9.39
CA ASN A 52 9.50 19.85 -8.57
C ASN A 52 9.36 21.06 -7.62
N THR A 53 8.20 21.25 -6.97
CA THR A 53 7.97 22.42 -6.11
C THR A 53 6.94 22.15 -5.00
N ALA A 54 7.20 21.24 -4.05
CA ALA A 54 6.50 21.23 -2.73
C ALA A 54 7.00 20.15 -1.75
N SER A 55 8.23 20.25 -1.24
CA SER A 55 8.60 19.78 0.12
C SER A 55 10.09 19.95 0.38
N LYS A 56 10.52 21.20 0.59
CA LYS A 56 11.77 21.50 1.31
C LYS A 56 11.73 22.89 1.94
N ILE A 57 10.65 23.24 2.66
CA ILE A 57 10.58 24.49 3.43
C ILE A 57 9.87 24.25 4.76
N GLU A 58 10.35 23.32 5.58
CA GLU A 58 9.89 23.22 6.98
C GLU A 58 11.02 22.71 7.89
N ASP A 59 12.20 23.35 7.91
CA ASP A 59 13.11 23.19 9.07
C ASP A 59 14.15 24.30 9.31
N GLN A 60 13.92 25.55 8.87
CA GLN A 60 14.79 26.69 9.22
C GLN A 60 14.00 28.00 9.32
N SER A 61 13.22 28.19 10.39
CA SER A 61 12.87 29.55 10.83
C SER A 61 12.32 29.59 12.26
N LYS A 62 13.16 29.30 13.26
CA LYS A 62 12.88 29.73 14.64
C LYS A 62 14.13 29.87 15.52
N ASN A 63 15.19 30.49 14.99
CA ASN A 63 16.23 31.06 15.85
C ASN A 63 16.82 32.27 15.12
N GLU A 64 16.50 33.47 15.61
CA GLU A 64 17.16 34.78 15.41
C GLU A 64 16.12 35.90 15.29
N ASN A 65 15.52 36.28 16.41
CA ASN A 65 15.31 37.71 16.70
C ASN A 65 15.10 37.92 18.20
N LYS A 66 16.18 37.77 18.96
CA LYS A 66 16.41 38.56 20.18
C LYS A 66 17.50 39.56 19.80
N ASN A 67 17.24 40.83 20.07
CA ASN A 67 18.16 41.97 20.08
C ASN A 67 18.01 42.99 18.92
N SER A 68 17.00 43.84 19.03
CA SER A 68 17.14 45.32 18.98
C SER A 68 15.92 45.99 19.58
#